data_AF-A0A956C9W0-F1
#
_entry.id   AF-A0A956C9W0-F1
#
_cell.length_a   1.000
_cell.length_b   1.000
_cell.length_c   1.000
_cell.angle_alpha   90.00
_cell.angle_beta   90.00
_cell.angle_gamma   90.00
#
_symmetry.space_group_name_H-M   'P 1'
#
loop_
_entity.id
_entity.type
_entity.pdbx_description
1 polymer ?
#
loop_
_entity_poly.entity_id
_entity_poly.type
_entity_poly.pdbx_seq_one_letter_code
_entity_poly.pdbx_strand_id
1 'polypeptide(L)'
;MRLGGGYHWGTVEQRSSFFAGLAVLLLAACSSSSDASGPPGKGPVKECSTVSDCPTGTAACINSFCVAQECIDNDGDGAGIGPGCTAFDCDDSDPNIPGPEVCGNNKDDDCNGIAEEGCPCLDSTGQQLPDGSTAECGGLGPCKGTKTCVSGSWSTTCEGGQSPAPAEICGNGVDDNCSGEEDEGCCADGEAPCPGTAECSSNGICN
;
A
#
# COMPACT_ATOMS: atom_id res chain seq x y z
N MET A 1 -47.75 26.89 -47.03
CA MET A 1 -49.20 26.59 -46.86
C MET A 1 -49.54 25.28 -47.55
N ARG A 2 -50.55 24.58 -47.00
CA ARG A 2 -51.30 23.41 -47.51
C ARG A 2 -50.68 22.05 -47.12
N LEU A 3 -51.16 21.32 -46.11
CA LEU A 3 -52.50 20.76 -45.78
C LEU A 3 -53.04 19.72 -46.78
N GLY A 4 -53.41 18.55 -46.23
CA GLY A 4 -54.33 17.54 -46.77
C GLY A 4 -53.66 16.55 -47.73
N GLY A 5 -53.71 15.23 -47.56
CA GLY A 5 -54.79 14.38 -47.05
C GLY A 5 -55.48 13.69 -48.23
N GLY A 6 -55.64 12.36 -48.20
CA GLY A 6 -56.49 11.66 -49.17
C GLY A 6 -56.03 10.26 -49.55
N TYR A 7 -56.62 9.27 -48.87
CA TYR A 7 -56.59 7.85 -49.18
C TYR A 7 -57.31 7.57 -50.52
N HIS A 8 -56.77 6.66 -51.35
CA HIS A 8 -57.49 6.12 -52.49
C HIS A 8 -57.38 4.60 -52.54
N TRP A 9 -58.55 4.00 -52.73
CA TRP A 9 -58.80 2.57 -52.82
C TRP A 9 -58.39 2.03 -54.18
N GLY A 10 -57.78 0.84 -54.20
CA GLY A 10 -57.55 0.05 -55.40
C GLY A 10 -57.96 -1.39 -55.12
N THR A 11 -59.18 -1.75 -55.50
CA THR A 11 -59.68 -3.13 -55.53
C THR A 11 -59.12 -3.84 -56.76
N VAL A 12 -58.45 -4.98 -56.55
CA VAL A 12 -58.24 -5.97 -57.61
C VAL A 12 -58.66 -7.33 -57.06
N GLU A 13 -59.88 -7.74 -57.42
CA GLU A 13 -60.28 -9.14 -57.46
C GLU A 13 -59.54 -9.83 -58.60
N GLN A 14 -58.78 -10.88 -58.29
CA GLN A 14 -58.53 -11.96 -59.24
C GLN A 14 -58.65 -13.29 -58.50
N ARG A 15 -59.62 -14.07 -58.99
CA ARG A 15 -60.02 -15.40 -58.57
C ARG A 15 -58.87 -16.38 -58.82
N SER A 16 -58.66 -17.35 -57.94
CA SER A 16 -58.46 -18.76 -58.32
C SER A 16 -58.25 -19.69 -57.11
N SER A 17 -59.09 -20.72 -57.07
CA SER A 17 -58.79 -22.10 -56.65
C SER A 17 -58.56 -22.40 -55.17
N PHE A 18 -59.64 -22.84 -54.53
CA PHE A 18 -59.60 -23.82 -53.44
C PHE A 18 -59.06 -25.16 -53.97
N PHE A 19 -57.97 -25.66 -53.41
CA PHE A 19 -57.78 -27.10 -53.18
C PHE A 19 -57.02 -27.29 -51.87
N ALA A 20 -57.58 -28.16 -51.03
CA ALA A 20 -57.10 -28.53 -49.71
C ALA A 20 -55.78 -29.30 -49.79
N GLY A 21 -54.88 -29.04 -48.85
CA GLY A 21 -53.60 -29.75 -48.74
C GLY A 21 -52.91 -29.43 -47.41
N LEU A 22 -53.31 -30.17 -46.38
CA LEU A 22 -52.77 -30.18 -45.03
C LEU A 22 -51.30 -30.64 -45.02
N ALA A 23 -50.38 -29.81 -44.51
CA ALA A 23 -49.22 -30.14 -43.67
C ALA A 23 -48.09 -29.13 -43.88
N VAL A 24 -47.96 -28.24 -42.89
CA VAL A 24 -46.95 -27.19 -42.77
C VAL A 24 -45.57 -27.85 -42.61
N LEU A 25 -44.76 -27.82 -43.66
CA LEU A 25 -43.32 -28.05 -43.57
C LEU A 25 -42.66 -26.71 -43.25
N LEU A 26 -42.55 -26.42 -41.95
CA LEU A 26 -41.77 -25.30 -41.42
C LEU A 26 -40.29 -25.53 -41.75
N LEU A 27 -39.82 -24.88 -42.80
CA LEU A 27 -38.40 -24.57 -42.98
C LEU A 27 -38.01 -23.61 -41.86
N ALA A 28 -37.59 -24.17 -40.73
CA ALA A 28 -36.86 -23.43 -39.72
C ALA A 28 -35.57 -22.94 -40.37
N ALA A 29 -35.47 -21.62 -40.56
CA ALA A 29 -34.20 -20.96 -40.79
C ALA A 29 -33.30 -21.32 -39.60
N CYS A 30 -32.18 -21.99 -39.89
CA CYS A 30 -31.12 -22.17 -38.91
C CYS A 30 -30.49 -20.79 -38.69
N SER A 31 -31.01 -20.05 -37.71
CA SER A 31 -30.20 -19.02 -37.06
C SER A 31 -29.02 -19.76 -36.44
N SER A 32 -27.82 -19.50 -36.92
CA SER A 32 -26.59 -19.92 -36.27
C SER A 32 -26.49 -19.22 -34.91
N SER A 33 -27.20 -19.74 -33.91
CA SER A 33 -26.84 -19.54 -32.52
C SER A 33 -25.51 -20.26 -32.33
N SER A 34 -24.47 -19.48 -32.06
CA SER A 34 -23.15 -19.97 -31.68
C SER A 34 -23.29 -21.05 -30.62
N ASP A 35 -22.88 -22.26 -30.98
CA ASP A 35 -22.71 -23.39 -30.08
C ASP A 35 -21.78 -22.98 -28.93
N ALA A 36 -22.38 -22.72 -27.77
CA ALA A 36 -21.68 -22.60 -26.50
C ALA A 36 -21.31 -24.00 -25.97
N SER A 37 -20.38 -24.64 -26.67
CA SER A 37 -19.72 -25.87 -26.20
C SER A 37 -18.20 -25.69 -26.29
N GLY A 38 -17.71 -24.66 -25.61
CA GLY A 38 -16.31 -24.55 -25.19
C GLY A 38 -16.15 -25.09 -23.76
N PRO A 39 -14.92 -25.46 -23.35
CA PRO A 39 -14.62 -25.88 -21.97
C PRO A 39 -15.08 -24.80 -20.96
N PRO A 40 -15.44 -25.19 -19.72
CA PRO A 40 -15.92 -24.23 -18.72
C PRO A 40 -14.79 -23.25 -18.37
N GLY A 41 -14.95 -21.97 -18.73
CA GLY A 41 -14.06 -20.90 -18.26
C GLY A 41 -13.74 -19.75 -19.21
N LYS A 42 -14.12 -19.78 -20.50
CA LYS A 42 -13.88 -18.65 -21.41
C LYS A 42 -15.19 -18.17 -22.04
N GLY A 43 -15.66 -17.00 -21.61
CA GLY A 43 -16.75 -16.29 -22.27
C GLY A 43 -16.41 -15.92 -23.73
N PRO A 44 -17.36 -15.37 -24.50
CA PRO A 44 -17.10 -14.97 -25.88
C PRO A 44 -15.98 -13.92 -25.92
N VAL A 45 -14.86 -14.26 -26.58
CA VAL A 45 -13.76 -13.32 -26.83
C VAL A 45 -14.27 -12.20 -27.74
N LYS A 46 -14.09 -10.94 -27.34
CA LYS A 46 -14.51 -9.79 -28.15
C LYS A 46 -13.49 -9.54 -29.25
N GLU A 47 -13.95 -9.42 -30.49
CA GLU A 47 -13.09 -9.09 -31.63
C GLU A 47 -12.72 -7.59 -31.64
N CYS A 48 -11.60 -7.26 -32.26
CA CYS A 48 -11.12 -5.89 -32.41
C CYS A 48 -10.33 -5.69 -33.70
N SER A 49 -10.24 -4.43 -34.13
CA SER A 49 -9.28 -3.98 -35.15
C SER A 49 -8.21 -3.07 -34.56
N THR A 50 -8.56 -2.36 -33.50
CA THR A 50 -7.72 -1.45 -32.74
C THR A 50 -8.01 -1.60 -31.25
N VAL A 51 -7.12 -1.12 -30.38
CA VAL A 51 -7.32 -1.17 -28.92
C VAL A 51 -8.58 -0.41 -28.48
N SER A 52 -9.03 0.60 -29.24
CA SER A 52 -10.26 1.36 -28.97
C SER A 52 -11.55 0.57 -29.15
N ASP A 53 -11.53 -0.57 -29.85
CA ASP A 53 -12.71 -1.42 -30.02
C ASP A 53 -12.99 -2.27 -28.76
N CYS A 54 -12.00 -2.37 -27.88
CA CYS A 54 -12.03 -3.24 -26.74
C CYS A 54 -12.63 -2.56 -25.47
N PRO A 55 -13.25 -3.33 -24.56
CA PRO A 55 -13.82 -2.80 -23.32
C PRO A 55 -12.76 -2.11 -22.46
N THR A 56 -13.17 -1.15 -21.63
CA THR A 56 -12.28 -0.58 -20.61
C THR A 56 -11.70 -1.71 -19.75
N GLY A 57 -10.37 -1.81 -19.67
CA GLY A 57 -9.68 -2.94 -19.03
C GLY A 57 -9.10 -3.99 -19.99
N THR A 58 -8.94 -3.68 -21.27
CA THR A 58 -8.18 -4.51 -22.22
C THR A 58 -6.97 -3.76 -22.77
N ALA A 59 -5.84 -4.43 -22.86
CA ALA A 59 -4.56 -3.79 -23.17
C ALA A 59 -4.15 -3.82 -24.63
N ALA A 60 -4.62 -4.81 -25.38
CA ALA A 60 -4.19 -4.97 -26.75
C ALA A 60 -5.24 -5.64 -27.63
N CYS A 61 -5.17 -5.28 -28.91
CA CYS A 61 -5.81 -6.02 -29.97
C CYS A 61 -4.75 -6.89 -30.66
N ILE A 62 -4.71 -8.18 -30.34
CA ILE A 62 -3.73 -9.13 -30.89
C ILE A 62 -4.47 -10.16 -31.72
N ASN A 63 -4.06 -10.35 -32.98
CA ASN A 63 -4.69 -11.29 -33.91
C ASN A 63 -6.22 -11.13 -34.00
N SER A 64 -6.70 -9.88 -33.97
CA SER A 64 -8.13 -9.52 -34.01
C SER A 64 -8.96 -9.91 -32.80
N PHE A 65 -8.32 -10.27 -31.68
CA PHE A 65 -8.99 -10.52 -30.41
C PHE A 65 -8.56 -9.50 -29.36
N CYS A 66 -9.55 -8.97 -28.64
CA CYS A 66 -9.31 -8.21 -27.42
C CYS A 66 -8.72 -9.19 -26.40
N VAL A 67 -7.45 -9.00 -26.10
CA VAL A 67 -6.82 -9.65 -24.96
C VAL A 67 -6.89 -8.67 -23.80
N ALA A 68 -7.39 -9.15 -22.66
CA ALA A 68 -7.11 -8.46 -21.41
C ALA A 68 -5.58 -8.35 -21.29
N GLN A 69 -5.03 -7.26 -20.75
CA GLN A 69 -3.73 -7.47 -20.09
C GLN A 69 -4.10 -8.41 -18.95
N GLU A 70 -3.74 -9.69 -19.12
CA GLU A 70 -3.52 -10.53 -17.96
C GLU A 70 -2.53 -9.79 -17.06
N CYS A 71 -2.57 -10.08 -15.76
CA CYS A 71 -1.58 -9.50 -14.87
C CYS A 71 -0.19 -9.88 -15.39
N ILE A 72 0.61 -8.88 -15.76
CA ILE A 72 2.04 -9.08 -15.99
C ILE A 72 2.62 -9.10 -14.59
N ASP A 73 2.87 -10.32 -14.13
CA ASP A 73 3.27 -10.70 -12.78
C ASP A 73 4.39 -11.74 -12.95
N ASN A 74 5.63 -11.25 -12.97
CA ASN A 74 6.81 -12.05 -13.27
C ASN A 74 7.33 -12.79 -12.04
N ASP A 75 7.06 -12.30 -10.83
CA ASP A 75 7.50 -12.91 -9.57
C ASP A 75 6.41 -13.74 -8.86
N GLY A 76 5.16 -13.63 -9.31
CA GLY A 76 4.04 -14.48 -8.92
C GLY A 76 3.34 -14.04 -7.63
N ASP A 77 3.48 -12.78 -7.22
CA ASP A 77 2.86 -12.25 -5.99
C ASP A 77 1.40 -11.80 -6.21
N GLY A 78 0.97 -11.70 -7.48
CA GLY A 78 -0.37 -11.29 -7.92
C GLY A 78 -0.55 -9.79 -8.13
N ALA A 79 0.43 -8.97 -7.75
CA ALA A 79 0.58 -7.59 -8.16
C ALA A 79 1.31 -7.52 -9.51
N GLY A 80 1.32 -6.35 -10.13
CA GLY A 80 1.89 -6.19 -11.47
C GLY A 80 1.33 -5.03 -12.26
N ILE A 81 1.50 -5.10 -13.59
CA ILE A 81 0.94 -4.12 -14.51
C ILE A 81 -0.19 -4.75 -15.32
N GLY A 82 -1.43 -4.37 -14.97
CA GLY A 82 -2.60 -4.71 -15.76
C GLY A 82 -3.90 -4.73 -14.97
N PRO A 83 -5.05 -4.74 -15.66
CA PRO A 83 -6.38 -4.81 -15.04
C PRO A 83 -6.65 -6.16 -14.34
N GLY A 84 -5.78 -7.17 -14.52
CA GLY A 84 -5.87 -8.46 -13.85
C GLY A 84 -5.10 -8.57 -12.53
N CYS A 85 -4.31 -7.56 -12.15
CA CYS A 85 -3.49 -7.59 -10.93
C CYS A 85 -4.28 -7.16 -9.70
N THR A 86 -3.88 -7.63 -8.52
CA THR A 86 -4.51 -7.24 -7.25
C THR A 86 -4.05 -5.87 -6.76
N ALA A 87 -2.85 -5.45 -7.15
CA ALA A 87 -2.25 -4.16 -6.82
C ALA A 87 -1.30 -3.71 -7.94
N PHE A 88 -0.84 -2.45 -7.86
CA PHE A 88 0.30 -1.97 -8.64
C PHE A 88 1.58 -2.49 -8.00
N ASP A 89 2.49 -2.95 -8.84
CA ASP A 89 3.81 -3.42 -8.45
C ASP A 89 4.89 -2.59 -9.13
N CYS A 90 5.82 -2.10 -8.30
CA CYS A 90 6.93 -1.26 -8.66
C CYS A 90 8.25 -2.03 -8.80
N ASP A 91 8.32 -3.29 -8.36
CA ASP A 91 9.46 -4.21 -8.53
C ASP A 91 8.97 -5.63 -8.86
N ASP A 92 8.57 -5.82 -10.12
CA ASP A 92 8.08 -7.07 -10.76
C ASP A 92 9.17 -8.17 -10.89
N SER A 93 10.08 -8.21 -9.93
CA SER A 93 11.13 -9.21 -9.78
C SER A 93 11.31 -9.67 -8.32
N ASP A 94 10.58 -9.07 -7.37
CA ASP A 94 10.66 -9.33 -5.94
C ASP A 94 9.26 -9.62 -5.37
N PRO A 95 8.92 -10.90 -5.11
CA PRO A 95 7.55 -11.29 -4.71
C PRO A 95 7.14 -10.85 -3.29
N ASN A 96 7.94 -9.99 -2.65
CA ASN A 96 7.61 -9.34 -1.38
C ASN A 96 7.21 -7.87 -1.57
N ILE A 97 7.24 -7.35 -2.81
CA ILE A 97 6.86 -6.00 -3.19
C ILE A 97 5.65 -6.11 -4.12
N PRO A 98 4.52 -5.43 -3.85
CA PRO A 98 4.28 -4.51 -2.75
C PRO A 98 4.10 -5.21 -1.38
N GLY A 99 4.73 -4.67 -0.33
CA GLY A 99 4.72 -5.14 1.05
C GLY A 99 5.00 -4.01 2.05
N PRO A 100 5.19 -4.30 3.34
CA PRO A 100 5.59 -3.28 4.32
C PRO A 100 7.02 -2.77 4.08
N GLU A 101 7.24 -1.47 4.28
CA GLU A 101 8.57 -0.83 4.21
C GLU A 101 9.66 -1.58 4.98
N VAL A 102 10.76 -1.88 4.28
CA VAL A 102 11.97 -2.49 4.81
C VAL A 102 13.09 -1.47 4.82
N CYS A 103 13.29 -0.85 5.98
CA CYS A 103 14.26 0.22 6.12
C CYS A 103 15.71 -0.18 5.76
N GLY A 104 16.41 0.70 5.04
CA GLY A 104 17.80 0.61 4.63
C GLY A 104 18.07 -0.13 3.31
N ASN A 105 17.04 -0.53 2.56
CA ASN A 105 17.18 -1.25 1.27
C ASN A 105 17.15 -0.34 0.03
N ASN A 106 16.81 0.95 0.20
CA ASN A 106 16.56 1.99 -0.80
C ASN A 106 15.48 1.60 -1.83
N LYS A 107 14.48 0.83 -1.42
CA LYS A 107 13.31 0.47 -2.24
C LYS A 107 12.06 1.17 -1.69
N ASP A 108 11.07 1.30 -2.58
CA ASP A 108 9.69 1.65 -2.26
C ASP A 108 8.99 0.30 -2.14
N ASP A 109 8.98 -0.28 -0.94
CA ASP A 109 8.49 -1.65 -0.76
C ASP A 109 6.96 -1.69 -0.78
N ASP A 110 6.27 -0.61 -0.43
CA ASP A 110 4.81 -0.55 -0.45
C ASP A 110 4.21 0.03 -1.76
N CYS A 111 5.09 0.42 -2.69
CA CYS A 111 4.79 1.01 -4.00
C CYS A 111 3.93 2.29 -3.94
N ASN A 112 4.09 3.12 -2.89
CA ASN A 112 3.38 4.39 -2.74
C ASN A 112 4.06 5.59 -3.45
N GLY A 113 5.26 5.38 -4.01
CA GLY A 113 6.06 6.37 -4.73
C GLY A 113 7.07 7.11 -3.87
N ILE A 114 7.24 6.72 -2.61
CA ILE A 114 8.26 7.18 -1.69
C ILE A 114 9.04 5.93 -1.28
N ALA A 115 10.37 6.05 -1.19
CA ALA A 115 11.19 4.99 -0.66
C ALA A 115 11.55 5.33 0.78
N GLU A 116 11.60 4.32 1.64
CA GLU A 116 12.10 4.42 3.01
C GLU A 116 11.29 5.31 3.95
N GLU A 117 9.99 5.48 3.70
CA GLU A 117 9.12 6.22 4.62
C GLU A 117 8.77 5.41 5.87
N GLY A 118 8.40 6.12 6.95
CA GLY A 118 8.08 5.47 8.22
C GLY A 118 9.27 4.86 8.96
N CYS A 119 10.49 4.98 8.41
CA CYS A 119 11.71 4.49 9.04
C CYS A 119 12.18 5.35 10.22
N PRO A 120 12.88 4.79 11.23
CA PRO A 120 13.31 5.55 12.41
C PRO A 120 14.40 6.60 12.17
N CYS A 121 15.33 6.39 11.22
CA CYS A 121 16.43 7.33 10.97
C CYS A 121 16.24 8.13 9.67
N LEU A 122 15.31 9.09 9.69
CA LEU A 122 15.07 10.03 8.60
C LEU A 122 15.69 11.40 8.87
N ASP A 123 15.93 12.15 7.80
CA ASP A 123 16.27 13.57 7.85
C ASP A 123 15.03 14.45 8.03
N SER A 124 15.22 15.78 8.03
CA SER A 124 14.13 16.74 8.21
C SER A 124 13.12 16.80 7.06
N THR A 125 13.44 16.18 5.92
CA THR A 125 12.55 16.05 4.76
C THR A 125 11.83 14.72 4.72
N GLY A 126 12.14 13.80 5.64
CA GLY A 126 11.57 12.45 5.68
C GLY A 126 12.34 11.43 4.84
N GLN A 127 13.55 11.76 4.36
CA GLN A 127 14.39 10.83 3.60
C GLN A 127 15.31 10.05 4.53
N GLN A 128 15.54 8.77 4.22
CA GLN A 128 16.49 7.91 4.93
C GLN A 128 17.89 8.52 5.02
N LEU A 129 18.39 8.62 6.25
CA LEU A 129 19.78 9.02 6.50
C LEU A 129 20.74 7.91 6.04
N PRO A 130 21.93 8.26 5.53
CA PRO A 130 22.96 7.27 5.22
C PRO A 130 23.38 6.46 6.46
N ASP A 131 23.71 5.18 6.25
CA ASP A 131 24.35 4.36 7.27
C ASP A 131 25.58 5.06 7.87
N GLY A 132 25.71 5.00 9.19
CA GLY A 132 26.74 5.71 9.94
C GLY A 132 26.37 7.14 10.37
N SER A 133 25.22 7.67 9.91
CA SER A 133 24.70 8.94 10.43
C SER A 133 24.44 8.85 11.92
N THR A 134 24.74 9.93 12.66
CA THR A 134 24.68 9.95 14.12
C THR A 134 23.60 10.91 14.62
N ALA A 135 22.94 10.55 15.73
CA ALA A 135 22.05 11.43 16.48
C ALA A 135 22.32 11.31 17.99
N GLU A 136 21.98 12.35 18.74
CA GLU A 136 22.04 12.31 20.20
C GLU A 136 21.02 11.30 20.76
N CYS A 137 21.38 10.67 21.87
CA CYS A 137 20.53 9.78 22.64
C CYS A 137 20.82 9.90 24.14
N GLY A 138 19.94 9.32 24.95
CA GLY A 138 20.01 9.42 26.40
C GLY A 138 19.49 10.76 26.94
N GLY A 139 19.66 10.95 28.24
CA GLY A 139 19.31 12.18 28.95
C GLY A 139 20.42 13.22 28.93
N LEU A 140 20.38 14.13 29.90
CA LEU A 140 21.41 15.14 30.10
C LEU A 140 22.64 14.55 30.84
N GLY A 141 23.66 15.39 31.02
CA GLY A 141 24.86 15.04 31.78
C GLY A 141 25.56 13.75 31.30
N PRO A 142 25.89 12.81 32.21
CA PRO A 142 26.59 11.57 31.88
C PRO A 142 25.77 10.59 31.03
N CYS A 143 24.44 10.76 30.93
CA CYS A 143 23.62 9.92 30.05
C CYS A 143 23.65 10.34 28.59
N LYS A 144 24.18 11.54 28.29
CA LYS A 144 24.26 12.01 26.90
C LYS A 144 25.20 11.12 26.10
N GLY A 145 24.67 10.53 25.04
CA GLY A 145 25.44 9.70 24.12
C GLY A 145 25.05 9.90 22.67
N THR A 146 25.55 9.01 21.81
CA THR A 146 25.29 9.01 20.37
C THR A 146 24.78 7.65 19.92
N LYS A 147 23.74 7.66 19.09
CA LYS A 147 23.24 6.49 18.38
C LYS A 147 23.53 6.65 16.90
N THR A 148 23.72 5.53 16.22
CA THR A 148 24.13 5.48 14.82
C THR A 148 23.04 4.81 13.99
N CYS A 149 22.70 5.38 12.84
CA CYS A 149 21.76 4.79 11.89
C CYS A 149 22.45 3.60 11.18
N VAL A 150 21.81 2.44 11.22
CA VAL A 150 22.28 1.18 10.62
C VAL A 150 21.09 0.50 9.99
N SER A 151 21.13 0.33 8.66
CA SER A 151 20.05 -0.29 7.88
C SER A 151 18.70 0.34 8.20
N GLY A 152 18.65 1.68 8.09
CA GLY A 152 17.44 2.46 8.29
C GLY A 152 16.87 2.50 9.71
N SER A 153 17.55 1.89 10.69
CA SER A 153 17.19 1.93 12.11
C SER A 153 18.29 2.54 12.98
N TRP A 154 17.90 3.24 14.05
CA TRP A 154 18.86 3.67 15.05
C TRP A 154 19.43 2.50 15.84
N SER A 155 20.73 2.52 16.14
CA SER A 155 21.37 1.57 17.03
C SER A 155 20.66 1.51 18.38
N THR A 156 20.50 0.31 18.92
CA THR A 156 19.92 0.09 20.25
C THR A 156 20.83 0.58 21.37
N THR A 157 22.14 0.69 21.10
CA THR A 157 23.12 1.21 22.03
C THR A 157 23.28 2.71 21.85
N CYS A 158 23.30 3.42 22.98
CA CYS A 158 23.67 4.83 23.06
C CYS A 158 25.14 4.93 23.45
N GLU A 159 26.03 5.04 22.47
CA GLU A 159 27.46 5.04 22.71
C GLU A 159 27.88 6.31 23.49
N GLY A 160 28.68 6.12 24.54
CA GLY A 160 29.11 7.20 25.44
C GLY A 160 28.08 7.64 26.48
N GLY A 161 26.80 7.28 26.31
CA GLY A 161 25.75 7.58 27.27
C GLY A 161 25.66 6.52 28.37
N GLN A 162 25.65 6.96 29.63
CA GLN A 162 25.37 6.09 30.77
C GLN A 162 23.87 5.83 30.89
N SER A 163 23.49 4.70 31.50
CA SER A 163 22.10 4.47 31.88
C SER A 163 21.76 5.34 33.09
N PRO A 164 20.60 6.00 33.13
CA PRO A 164 20.15 6.75 34.30
C PRO A 164 20.25 5.92 35.58
N ALA A 165 20.92 6.45 36.59
CA ALA A 165 20.83 5.90 37.94
C ALA A 165 19.37 6.04 38.45
N PRO A 166 18.92 5.19 39.36
CA PRO A 166 17.57 5.33 39.95
C PRO A 166 17.45 6.53 40.90
N ALA A 167 18.57 7.10 41.37
CA ALA A 167 18.66 8.29 42.21
C ALA A 167 20.08 8.87 42.12
N GLU A 168 20.24 10.13 42.54
CA GLU A 168 21.52 10.85 42.58
C GLU A 168 22.57 10.24 43.51
N ILE A 169 23.85 10.42 43.20
CA ILE A 169 24.93 10.18 44.16
C ILE A 169 25.30 11.51 44.81
N CYS A 170 24.64 11.80 45.91
CA CYS A 170 24.72 13.09 46.58
C CYS A 170 26.14 13.57 46.92
N GLY A 171 26.38 14.85 46.61
CA GLY A 171 27.61 15.59 46.86
C GLY A 171 28.69 15.35 45.82
N ASN A 172 28.36 14.78 44.66
CA ASN A 172 29.32 14.56 43.57
C ASN A 172 29.27 15.64 42.48
N GLY A 173 28.25 16.51 42.46
CA GLY A 173 28.06 17.55 41.44
C GLY A 173 27.85 16.98 40.04
N VAL A 174 27.23 15.80 39.93
CA VAL A 174 26.86 15.14 38.67
C VAL A 174 25.36 14.86 38.72
N ASP A 175 24.70 14.93 37.56
CA ASP A 175 23.32 14.48 37.34
C ASP A 175 23.33 12.98 37.02
N ASP A 176 23.42 12.12 38.02
CA ASP A 176 23.60 10.67 37.85
C ASP A 176 22.34 9.98 37.28
N ASN A 177 21.15 10.51 37.61
CA ASN A 177 19.88 10.01 37.11
C ASN A 177 19.40 10.72 35.83
N CYS A 178 20.13 11.74 35.39
CA CYS A 178 19.95 12.42 34.11
C CYS A 178 18.60 13.16 34.00
N SER A 179 18.12 13.70 35.10
CA SER A 179 16.90 14.53 35.19
C SER A 179 17.12 15.96 34.68
N GLY A 180 18.37 16.42 34.66
CA GLY A 180 18.77 17.78 34.31
C GLY A 180 19.12 18.67 35.51
N GLU A 181 19.09 18.14 36.73
CA GLU A 181 19.57 18.82 37.95
C GLU A 181 20.74 18.01 38.55
N GLU A 182 21.67 18.68 39.25
CA GLU A 182 22.76 17.99 39.95
C GLU A 182 22.38 17.86 41.43
N ASP A 183 22.62 16.69 42.03
CA ASP A 183 22.41 16.42 43.45
C ASP A 183 20.96 16.68 43.97
N GLU A 184 19.93 16.47 43.14
CA GLU A 184 18.53 16.56 43.57
C GLU A 184 18.07 15.36 44.41
N GLY A 185 17.07 15.59 45.28
CA GLY A 185 16.59 14.55 46.20
C GLY A 185 17.58 14.19 47.33
N CYS A 186 18.67 14.94 47.44
CA CYS A 186 19.72 14.76 48.44
C CYS A 186 19.40 15.48 49.75
N CYS A 187 19.47 14.72 50.85
CA CYS A 187 19.24 15.19 52.21
C CYS A 187 20.54 15.77 52.81
N ALA A 188 20.95 17.01 52.48
CA ALA A 188 22.22 17.68 52.87
C ALA A 188 23.50 17.18 52.16
N ASP A 189 24.58 17.99 52.18
CA ASP A 189 25.82 17.80 51.40
C ASP A 189 26.53 16.47 51.77
N GLY A 190 26.31 15.42 50.96
CA GLY A 190 27.01 14.14 51.04
C GLY A 190 26.26 12.98 51.72
N GLU A 191 24.99 13.17 52.09
CA GLU A 191 24.11 12.09 52.57
C GLU A 191 23.34 11.43 51.41
N ALA A 192 23.06 10.12 51.50
CA ALA A 192 22.36 9.37 50.45
C ALA A 192 20.95 9.93 50.14
N PRO A 193 20.42 9.72 48.91
CA PRO A 193 19.08 10.14 48.54
C PRO A 193 18.02 9.55 49.47
N CYS A 194 16.99 10.33 49.74
CA CYS A 194 15.92 9.94 50.63
C CYS A 194 15.06 8.83 49.94
N PRO A 195 14.81 7.65 50.56
CA PRO A 195 14.19 6.52 49.86
C PRO A 195 12.69 6.73 49.60
N GLY A 196 12.25 6.43 48.37
CA GLY A 196 10.83 6.48 48.00
C GLY A 196 10.33 7.90 47.77
N THR A 197 9.27 8.29 48.47
CA THR A 197 8.71 9.67 48.44
C THR A 197 9.08 10.45 49.70
N ALA A 198 10.12 10.03 50.42
CA ALA A 198 10.53 10.69 51.65
C ALA A 198 11.15 12.05 51.32
N GLU A 199 10.67 13.09 51.99
CA GLU A 199 11.12 14.46 51.76
C GLU A 199 12.24 14.83 52.74
N CYS A 200 13.10 15.76 52.34
CA CYS A 200 14.10 16.33 53.23
C CYS A 200 13.40 17.15 54.32
N SER A 201 13.43 16.69 55.57
CA SER A 201 13.09 17.56 56.69
C SER A 201 14.12 18.68 56.84
N SER A 202 13.70 19.80 57.42
CA SER A 202 14.56 20.96 57.74
C SER A 202 15.80 20.63 58.58
N ASN A 203 15.88 19.43 59.15
CA ASN A 203 17.00 18.92 59.93
C ASN A 203 17.95 18.00 59.13
N GLY A 204 17.79 17.88 57.81
CA GLY A 204 18.64 17.01 56.97
C GLY A 204 18.35 15.51 57.10
N ILE A 205 17.10 15.15 57.41
CA ILE A 205 16.69 13.75 57.61
C ILE A 205 15.52 13.42 56.68
N CYS A 206 15.58 12.28 55.99
CA CYS A 206 14.47 11.71 55.22
C CYS A 206 13.26 11.44 56.13
N ASN A 207 12.08 12.00 55.84
CA ASN A 207 10.85 11.74 56.59
C ASN A 207 9.69 11.29 55.70
#